data_AF-A0A2E1GQ58-F1
#
_entry.id   AF-A0A2E1GQ58-F1
#
_cell.length_a   1.000
_cell.length_b   1.000
_cell.length_c   1.000
_cell.angle_alpha   90.00
_cell.angle_beta   90.00
_cell.angle_gamma   90.00
#
_symmetry.space_group_name_H-M   'P 1'
#
loop_
_entity.id
_entity.type
_entity.pdbx_description
1 polymer ?
#
loop_
_entity_poly.entity_id
_entity_poly.type
_entity_poly.pdbx_seq_one_letter_code
_entity_poly.pdbx_strand_id
1 'polypeptide(L)'
;MIKVISYTIIFLFCISLYSQQISKEELIFLTPEWKGERFHDGRPKVSNEIIQRMKMVTLEEAWAVLKGENFKYQYAEGWQTINPDSVLVGRAVTAVFVPGRPDIHRVIDEKGHKKDGRIKSQNSWTIDLLEQGDVYVVDQFGAHIDGPTIGDNLGNSIFTKSGNGIVYNGAIRDISGLKEIGSFTSFFRSYHPSHHLNKPDGELNTTLIGINTPTRIGMATVIPGDIVLGRDGGVIFIPPHLAEKVVKVSEVVRLRDMFGHLRLREQKYTPGQIDSRWSDEIEKDFSKWLNDHIDQLPVPKEQIQELLKTRTW
;
A
#
# COMPACT_ATOMS: atom_id res chain seq x y z
N MET A 1 60.57 -31.33 -17.85
CA MET A 1 59.77 -30.28 -17.18
C MET A 1 58.83 -29.67 -18.21
N ILE A 2 57.57 -30.08 -18.26
CA ILE A 2 56.55 -29.50 -19.14
C ILE A 2 55.58 -28.74 -18.24
N LYS A 3 55.49 -27.41 -18.44
CA LYS A 3 54.67 -26.49 -17.66
C LYS A 3 53.20 -26.76 -17.95
N VAL A 4 52.43 -27.10 -16.90
CA VAL A 4 50.97 -27.12 -16.92
C VAL A 4 50.50 -25.67 -16.83
N ILE A 5 49.88 -25.15 -17.89
CA ILE A 5 49.25 -23.83 -17.90
C ILE A 5 47.83 -24.01 -17.35
N SER A 6 47.59 -23.52 -16.14
CA SER A 6 46.27 -23.51 -15.51
C SER A 6 45.50 -22.30 -16.02
N TYR A 7 44.40 -22.53 -16.75
CA TYR A 7 43.49 -21.47 -17.17
C TYR A 7 42.48 -21.20 -16.05
N THR A 8 42.64 -20.08 -15.35
CA THR A 8 41.65 -19.58 -14.40
C THR A 8 40.49 -18.96 -15.18
N ILE A 9 39.34 -19.66 -15.22
CA ILE A 9 38.09 -19.11 -15.75
C ILE A 9 37.56 -18.09 -14.75
N ILE A 10 37.68 -16.81 -15.07
CA ILE A 10 37.04 -15.73 -14.32
C ILE A 10 35.60 -15.64 -14.80
N PHE A 11 34.66 -16.09 -13.97
CA PHE A 11 33.24 -15.82 -14.18
C PHE A 11 32.99 -14.33 -13.94
N LEU A 12 32.86 -13.56 -15.03
CA LEU A 12 32.33 -12.21 -14.98
C LEU A 12 30.85 -12.30 -14.59
N PHE A 13 30.54 -12.05 -13.32
CA PHE A 13 29.17 -11.78 -12.90
C PHE A 13 28.74 -10.44 -13.50
N CYS A 14 27.88 -10.48 -14.52
CA CYS A 14 27.17 -9.28 -15.01
C CYS A 14 26.20 -8.81 -13.92
N ILE A 15 26.65 -7.88 -13.08
CA ILE A 15 25.76 -7.16 -12.16
C ILE A 15 24.89 -6.23 -13.02
N SER A 16 23.63 -6.60 -13.21
CA SER A 16 22.65 -5.72 -13.83
C SER A 16 22.30 -4.61 -12.85
N LEU A 17 22.92 -3.43 -13.01
CA LEU A 17 22.60 -2.25 -12.21
C LEU A 17 21.24 -1.68 -12.68
N TYR A 18 20.19 -1.98 -11.91
CA TYR A 18 18.90 -1.29 -12.01
C TYR A 18 19.03 0.05 -11.30
N SER A 19 19.18 1.13 -12.06
CA SER A 19 19.41 2.48 -11.49
C SER A 19 18.12 3.23 -11.21
N GLN A 20 17.03 2.92 -11.93
CA GLN A 20 15.72 3.54 -11.70
C GLN A 20 14.85 2.66 -10.80
N GLN A 21 14.99 1.34 -10.90
CA GLN A 21 14.32 0.39 -10.01
C GLN A 21 15.26 0.01 -8.86
N ILE A 22 14.78 0.01 -7.62
CA ILE A 22 15.58 -0.45 -6.48
C ILE A 22 16.05 -1.90 -6.72
N SER A 23 17.26 -2.24 -6.24
CA SER A 23 17.68 -3.63 -6.24
C SER A 23 16.94 -4.44 -5.17
N LYS A 24 16.85 -5.75 -5.39
CA LYS A 24 16.28 -6.69 -4.42
C LYS A 24 17.03 -6.63 -3.09
N GLU A 25 18.35 -6.56 -3.15
CA GLU A 25 19.24 -6.55 -2.00
C GLU A 25 19.02 -5.29 -1.15
N GLU A 26 18.91 -4.13 -1.81
CA GLU A 26 18.65 -2.86 -1.15
C GLU A 26 17.24 -2.86 -0.52
N LEU A 27 16.23 -3.38 -1.22
CA LEU A 27 14.88 -3.44 -0.67
C LEU A 27 14.78 -4.38 0.54
N ILE A 28 15.51 -5.50 0.53
CA ILE A 28 15.65 -6.39 1.70
C ILE A 28 16.35 -5.65 2.84
N PHE A 29 17.43 -4.91 2.54
CA PHE A 29 18.16 -4.12 3.51
C PHE A 29 17.27 -3.05 4.18
N LEU A 30 16.42 -2.37 3.42
CA LEU A 30 15.50 -1.34 3.93
C LEU A 30 14.29 -1.91 4.69
N THR A 31 14.03 -3.21 4.60
CA THR A 31 12.90 -3.87 5.28
C THR A 31 13.34 -5.03 6.18
N PRO A 32 14.28 -4.79 7.12
CA PRO A 32 14.93 -5.87 7.86
C PRO A 32 13.96 -6.59 8.82
N GLU A 33 12.94 -5.90 9.31
CA GLU A 33 11.92 -6.46 10.22
C GLU A 33 10.98 -7.46 9.53
N TRP A 34 10.86 -7.41 8.20
CA TRP A 34 10.04 -8.37 7.48
C TRP A 34 10.76 -9.70 7.31
N LYS A 35 10.23 -10.75 7.96
CA LYS A 35 10.75 -12.13 7.93
C LYS A 35 9.91 -13.11 7.11
N GLY A 36 8.79 -12.65 6.53
CA GLY A 36 7.88 -13.48 5.74
C GLY A 36 8.32 -13.66 4.28
N GLU A 37 7.43 -14.26 3.47
CA GLU A 37 7.63 -14.42 2.03
C GLU A 37 7.87 -13.06 1.34
N ARG A 38 8.62 -13.06 0.23
CA ARG A 38 8.89 -11.88 -0.59
C ARG A 38 8.62 -12.20 -2.06
N PHE A 39 8.24 -11.19 -2.83
CA PHE A 39 8.20 -11.29 -4.28
C PHE A 39 9.62 -11.42 -4.87
N HIS A 40 9.70 -11.75 -6.15
CA HIS A 40 10.98 -11.91 -6.85
C HIS A 40 11.87 -10.66 -6.74
N ASP A 41 11.26 -9.48 -6.79
CA ASP A 41 11.91 -8.16 -6.69
C ASP A 41 12.32 -7.75 -5.26
N GLY A 42 12.07 -8.59 -4.26
CA GLY A 42 12.42 -8.34 -2.86
C GLY A 42 11.33 -7.67 -2.02
N ARG A 43 10.22 -7.23 -2.63
CA ARG A 43 9.09 -6.64 -1.90
C ARG A 43 8.53 -7.61 -0.85
N PRO A 44 8.28 -7.17 0.39
CA PRO A 44 7.51 -7.92 1.37
C PRO A 44 6.15 -8.39 0.81
N LYS A 45 5.85 -9.69 0.96
CA LYS A 45 4.61 -10.31 0.49
C LYS A 45 3.71 -10.64 1.67
N VAL A 46 3.10 -9.61 2.26
CA VAL A 46 2.03 -9.77 3.28
C VAL A 46 0.93 -10.69 2.73
N SER A 47 0.33 -11.59 3.50
CA SER A 47 -0.61 -12.58 2.94
C SER A 47 -1.93 -11.94 2.46
N ASN A 48 -2.61 -12.60 1.52
CA ASN A 48 -3.95 -12.16 1.08
C ASN A 48 -4.98 -12.19 2.21
N GLU A 49 -4.82 -13.10 3.18
CA GLU A 49 -5.68 -13.18 4.36
C GLU A 49 -5.59 -11.88 5.19
N ILE A 50 -4.38 -11.41 5.48
CA ILE A 50 -4.18 -10.14 6.21
C ILE A 50 -4.75 -8.97 5.40
N ILE A 51 -4.59 -8.95 4.08
CA ILE A 51 -5.19 -7.91 3.23
C ILE A 51 -6.73 -7.93 3.31
N GLN A 52 -7.38 -9.09 3.28
CA GLN A 52 -8.84 -9.14 3.40
C GLN A 52 -9.31 -8.67 4.78
N ARG A 53 -8.64 -9.10 5.86
CA ARG A 53 -8.96 -8.67 7.23
C ARG A 53 -8.72 -7.18 7.44
N MET A 54 -7.68 -6.63 6.81
CA MET A 54 -7.32 -5.20 6.86
C MET A 54 -8.43 -4.28 6.29
N LYS A 55 -9.30 -4.78 5.40
CA LYS A 55 -10.45 -3.98 4.90
C LYS A 55 -11.41 -3.53 5.98
N MET A 56 -11.47 -4.24 7.11
CA MET A 56 -12.34 -3.90 8.25
C MET A 56 -11.68 -2.92 9.23
N VAL A 57 -10.40 -2.61 9.05
CA VAL A 57 -9.63 -1.71 9.92
C VAL A 57 -10.00 -0.26 9.63
N THR A 58 -10.17 0.55 10.68
CA THR A 58 -10.33 2.00 10.54
C THR A 58 -8.98 2.72 10.54
N LEU A 59 -8.96 3.96 10.05
CA LEU A 59 -7.72 4.76 10.03
C LEU A 59 -7.22 5.05 11.45
N GLU A 60 -8.11 5.26 12.41
CA GLU A 60 -7.80 5.52 13.82
C GLU A 60 -7.16 4.31 14.49
N GLU A 61 -7.70 3.11 14.25
CA GLU A 61 -7.15 1.86 14.79
C GLU A 61 -5.74 1.60 14.26
N ALA A 62 -5.54 1.73 12.94
CA ALA A 62 -4.23 1.60 12.32
C ALA A 62 -3.26 2.68 12.86
N TRP A 63 -3.72 3.93 12.95
CA TRP A 63 -2.93 5.04 13.49
C TRP A 63 -2.50 4.82 14.94
N ALA A 64 -3.39 4.34 15.80
CA ALA A 64 -3.08 4.07 17.20
C ALA A 64 -1.94 3.05 17.34
N VAL A 65 -1.99 1.97 16.56
CA VAL A 65 -0.93 0.93 16.53
C VAL A 65 0.38 1.51 16.03
N LEU A 66 0.36 2.19 14.87
CA LEU A 66 1.57 2.78 14.28
C LEU A 66 2.22 3.81 15.19
N LYS A 67 1.42 4.71 15.79
CA LYS A 67 1.90 5.70 16.76
C LYS A 67 2.54 5.03 17.98
N GLY A 68 1.95 3.94 18.48
CA GLY A 68 2.52 3.14 19.57
C GLY A 68 3.88 2.53 19.22
N GLU A 69 4.06 2.14 17.95
CA GLU A 69 5.33 1.67 17.37
C GLU A 69 6.26 2.82 16.90
N ASN A 70 5.95 4.07 17.29
CA ASN A 70 6.71 5.29 16.95
C ASN A 70 6.71 5.67 15.45
N PHE A 71 5.76 5.18 14.66
CA PHE A 71 5.48 5.62 13.30
C PHE A 71 4.46 6.77 13.29
N LYS A 72 4.96 8.01 13.25
CA LYS A 72 4.15 9.24 13.48
C LYS A 72 3.76 10.02 12.23
N TYR A 73 4.12 9.54 11.04
CA TYR A 73 3.92 10.27 9.79
C TYR A 73 3.21 9.47 8.70
N GLN A 74 2.72 8.27 9.03
CA GLN A 74 2.22 7.30 8.04
C GLN A 74 0.85 7.63 7.45
N TYR A 75 0.24 8.76 7.80
CA TYR A 75 -1.08 9.17 7.35
C TYR A 75 -0.99 10.34 6.35
N ALA A 76 -1.82 10.31 5.31
CA ALA A 76 -1.98 11.37 4.33
C ALA A 76 -3.46 11.58 4.00
N GLU A 77 -3.88 12.84 3.93
CA GLU A 77 -5.27 13.25 3.72
C GLU A 77 -5.42 14.21 2.53
N GLY A 78 -6.64 14.69 2.28
CA GLY A 78 -6.95 15.67 1.23
C GLY A 78 -6.98 15.04 -0.15
N TRP A 79 -7.57 13.85 -0.26
CA TRP A 79 -7.67 13.09 -1.50
C TRP A 79 -9.07 13.22 -2.10
N GLN A 80 -9.12 13.31 -3.43
CA GLN A 80 -10.32 13.03 -4.20
C GLN A 80 -10.44 11.53 -4.45
N THR A 81 -11.67 11.06 -4.61
CA THR A 81 -11.98 9.66 -4.89
C THR A 81 -13.02 9.55 -6.01
N ILE A 82 -12.93 8.48 -6.80
CA ILE A 82 -13.96 8.17 -7.81
C ILE A 82 -15.13 7.44 -7.17
N ASN A 83 -14.83 6.49 -6.29
CA ASN A 83 -15.79 5.64 -5.57
C ASN A 83 -15.58 5.84 -4.05
N PRO A 84 -16.27 6.80 -3.42
CA PRO A 84 -15.99 7.19 -2.03
C PRO A 84 -16.28 6.07 -1.01
N ASP A 85 -17.19 5.15 -1.31
CA ASP A 85 -17.55 4.04 -0.41
C ASP A 85 -16.57 2.86 -0.48
N SER A 86 -15.58 2.92 -1.38
CA SER A 86 -14.63 1.82 -1.59
C SER A 86 -13.44 1.90 -0.64
N VAL A 87 -13.08 0.75 -0.04
CA VAL A 87 -11.89 0.62 0.80
C VAL A 87 -10.72 0.11 -0.03
N LEU A 88 -9.65 0.90 -0.13
CA LEU A 88 -8.42 0.55 -0.82
C LEU A 88 -7.51 -0.23 0.15
N VAL A 89 -7.22 -1.49 -0.16
CA VAL A 89 -6.21 -2.24 0.59
C VAL A 89 -5.33 -3.04 -0.35
N GLY A 90 -4.01 -2.91 -0.21
CA GLY A 90 -3.06 -3.76 -0.91
C GLY A 90 -1.62 -3.38 -0.68
N ARG A 91 -0.70 -4.04 -1.37
CA ARG A 91 0.74 -3.86 -1.20
C ARG A 91 1.24 -2.76 -2.13
N ALA A 92 2.02 -1.81 -1.62
CA ALA A 92 2.49 -0.69 -2.42
C ALA A 92 3.47 -1.15 -3.52
N VAL A 93 3.19 -0.75 -4.75
CA VAL A 93 4.17 -0.66 -5.85
C VAL A 93 4.38 0.82 -6.12
N THR A 94 5.60 1.31 -5.89
CA THR A 94 5.85 2.75 -5.88
C THR A 94 6.43 3.25 -7.20
N ALA A 95 6.06 4.46 -7.60
CA ALA A 95 6.71 5.21 -8.67
C ALA A 95 6.97 6.66 -8.24
N VAL A 96 8.14 7.18 -8.61
CA VAL A 96 8.51 8.58 -8.36
C VAL A 96 8.81 9.25 -9.68
N PHE A 97 7.99 10.22 -10.01
CA PHE A 97 8.24 11.15 -11.09
C PHE A 97 8.74 12.48 -10.55
N VAL A 98 9.46 13.21 -11.38
CA VAL A 98 9.93 14.57 -11.13
C VAL A 98 9.63 15.45 -12.35
N PRO A 99 9.72 16.78 -12.25
CA PRO A 99 9.60 17.66 -13.41
C PRO A 99 10.51 17.22 -14.56
N GLY A 100 9.98 17.35 -15.78
CA GLY A 100 10.63 16.91 -17.00
C GLY A 100 12.07 17.43 -17.13
N ARG A 101 13.02 16.50 -17.26
CA ARG A 101 14.44 16.78 -17.48
C ARG A 101 14.92 16.02 -18.73
N PRO A 102 14.99 16.66 -19.90
CA PRO A 102 15.27 15.98 -21.17
C PRO A 102 16.59 15.21 -21.23
N ASP A 103 17.63 15.74 -20.58
CA ASP A 103 18.94 15.08 -20.46
C ASP A 103 18.82 13.73 -19.74
N ILE A 104 18.13 13.69 -18.60
CA ILE A 104 17.90 12.46 -17.84
C ILE A 104 16.88 11.55 -18.54
N HIS A 105 15.80 12.11 -19.07
CA HIS A 105 14.73 11.33 -19.70
C HIS A 105 15.28 10.47 -20.85
N ARG A 106 16.12 11.05 -21.71
CA ARG A 106 16.72 10.34 -22.85
C ARG A 106 17.58 9.16 -22.41
N VAL A 107 18.43 9.33 -21.40
CA VAL A 107 19.30 8.23 -20.94
C VAL A 107 18.52 7.14 -20.21
N ILE A 108 17.44 7.51 -19.51
CA ILE A 108 16.52 6.56 -18.88
C ILE A 108 15.75 5.77 -19.94
N ASP A 109 15.23 6.42 -20.97
CA ASP A 109 14.56 5.77 -22.10
C ASP A 109 15.49 4.82 -22.85
N GLU A 110 16.67 5.30 -23.22
CA GLU A 110 17.65 4.49 -23.93
C GLU A 110 17.99 3.22 -23.13
N LYS A 111 18.23 3.37 -21.83
CA LYS A 111 18.48 2.23 -20.95
C LYS A 111 17.24 1.33 -20.83
N GLY A 112 16.08 1.92 -20.58
CA GLY A 112 14.80 1.23 -20.42
C GLY A 112 14.53 0.31 -21.60
N HIS A 113 14.68 0.81 -22.82
CA HIS A 113 14.42 0.06 -24.05
C HIS A 113 15.52 -0.95 -24.37
N LYS A 114 16.80 -0.58 -24.20
CA LYS A 114 17.93 -1.43 -24.63
C LYS A 114 18.34 -2.49 -23.60
N LYS A 115 18.14 -2.24 -22.31
CA LYS A 115 18.65 -3.09 -21.21
C LYS A 115 17.55 -3.65 -20.32
N ASP A 116 16.55 -2.84 -20.01
CA ASP A 116 15.55 -3.20 -18.99
C ASP A 116 14.25 -3.78 -19.61
N GLY A 117 14.20 -3.92 -20.95
CA GLY A 117 13.06 -4.51 -21.67
C GLY A 117 11.77 -3.69 -21.65
N ARG A 118 11.87 -2.40 -21.31
CA ARG A 118 10.73 -1.49 -21.21
C ARG A 118 10.19 -1.13 -22.59
N ILE A 119 8.88 -0.96 -22.68
CA ILE A 119 8.20 -0.66 -23.94
C ILE A 119 7.67 0.77 -23.91
N LYS A 120 7.95 1.53 -24.97
CA LYS A 120 7.46 2.91 -25.16
C LYS A 120 7.73 3.79 -23.92
N SER A 121 6.75 4.57 -23.48
CA SER A 121 6.97 5.68 -22.55
C SER A 121 6.95 5.27 -21.09
N GLN A 122 7.70 6.03 -20.28
CA GLN A 122 7.95 5.78 -18.86
C GLN A 122 6.69 5.65 -18.00
N ASN A 123 5.58 6.28 -18.40
CA ASN A 123 4.34 6.31 -17.62
C ASN A 123 3.70 4.91 -17.42
N SER A 124 4.01 3.92 -18.27
CA SER A 124 3.47 2.55 -18.14
C SER A 124 4.42 1.59 -17.44
N TRP A 125 5.71 1.91 -17.30
CA TRP A 125 6.73 0.93 -16.92
C TRP A 125 6.50 0.33 -15.52
N THR A 126 6.04 1.13 -14.56
CA THR A 126 5.72 0.61 -13.22
C THR A 126 4.41 -0.18 -13.22
N ILE A 127 3.44 0.19 -14.06
CA ILE A 127 2.16 -0.53 -14.20
C ILE A 127 2.42 -1.96 -14.66
N ASP A 128 3.42 -2.17 -15.53
CA ASP A 128 3.78 -3.50 -16.01
C ASP A 128 4.20 -4.48 -14.91
N LEU A 129 4.69 -3.96 -13.78
CA LEU A 129 5.16 -4.73 -12.62
C LEU A 129 4.06 -5.09 -11.62
N LEU A 130 2.86 -4.55 -11.77
CA LEU A 130 1.77 -4.81 -10.83
C LEU A 130 1.37 -6.28 -10.83
N GLU A 131 1.19 -6.82 -9.63
CA GLU A 131 0.62 -8.14 -9.39
C GLU A 131 -0.73 -8.03 -8.66
N GLN A 132 -1.47 -9.15 -8.62
CA GLN A 132 -2.77 -9.22 -7.96
C GLN A 132 -2.69 -8.78 -6.48
N GLY A 133 -3.52 -7.82 -6.10
CA GLY A 133 -3.59 -7.25 -4.75
C GLY A 133 -2.57 -6.14 -4.49
N ASP A 134 -1.78 -5.73 -5.48
CA ASP A 134 -0.96 -4.52 -5.37
C ASP A 134 -1.82 -3.24 -5.43
N VAL A 135 -1.28 -2.14 -4.92
CA VAL A 135 -1.79 -0.77 -5.09
C VAL A 135 -0.72 0.03 -5.79
N TYR A 136 -1.09 0.73 -6.85
CA TYR A 136 -0.15 1.60 -7.55
C TYR A 136 -0.05 2.96 -6.83
N VAL A 137 1.09 3.19 -6.19
CA VAL A 137 1.35 4.37 -5.34
C VAL A 137 2.35 5.28 -6.04
N VAL A 138 1.94 6.50 -6.38
CA VAL A 138 2.73 7.37 -7.25
C VAL A 138 2.93 8.73 -6.63
N ASP A 139 4.19 9.17 -6.55
CA ASP A 139 4.51 10.59 -6.42
C ASP A 139 4.68 11.20 -7.81
N GLN A 140 3.69 11.98 -8.23
CA GLN A 140 3.70 12.77 -9.46
C GLN A 140 3.90 14.26 -9.12
N PHE A 141 4.55 14.56 -7.98
CA PHE A 141 4.93 15.90 -7.52
C PHE A 141 3.79 16.95 -7.55
N GLY A 142 2.53 16.50 -7.52
CA GLY A 142 1.36 17.37 -7.63
C GLY A 142 1.11 17.92 -9.04
N ALA A 143 1.69 17.34 -10.10
CA ALA A 143 1.51 17.81 -11.47
C ALA A 143 0.00 17.83 -11.83
N HIS A 144 -0.47 19.01 -12.25
CA HIS A 144 -1.89 19.26 -12.51
C HIS A 144 -2.17 19.46 -14.00
N ILE A 145 -1.70 20.57 -14.58
CA ILE A 145 -1.77 20.81 -16.02
C ILE A 145 -0.71 19.96 -16.69
N ASP A 146 -1.15 19.17 -17.66
CA ASP A 146 -0.40 18.14 -18.39
C ASP A 146 0.07 17.01 -17.49
N GLY A 147 -0.09 17.10 -16.17
CA GLY A 147 0.28 16.04 -15.22
C GLY A 147 -0.36 14.66 -15.43
N PRO A 148 -1.63 14.52 -15.92
CA PRO A 148 -2.30 13.23 -15.94
C PRO A 148 -1.59 12.15 -16.75
N THR A 149 -1.05 11.15 -16.04
CA THR A 149 -0.66 9.87 -16.65
C THR A 149 -1.81 8.87 -16.58
N ILE A 150 -2.67 8.95 -15.57
CA ILE A 150 -3.78 8.01 -15.38
C ILE A 150 -5.03 8.52 -16.10
N GLY A 151 -5.42 7.79 -17.13
CA GLY A 151 -6.72 7.87 -17.80
C GLY A 151 -7.34 6.47 -17.92
N ASP A 152 -8.39 6.34 -18.71
CA ASP A 152 -9.18 5.11 -18.86
C ASP A 152 -8.35 3.85 -19.19
N ASN A 153 -7.42 3.95 -20.13
CA ASN A 153 -6.61 2.84 -20.61
C ASN A 153 -5.63 2.34 -19.54
N LEU A 154 -4.93 3.27 -18.87
CA LEU A 154 -4.02 2.89 -17.79
C LEU A 154 -4.77 2.44 -16.54
N GLY A 155 -5.93 3.05 -16.24
CA GLY A 155 -6.81 2.58 -15.19
C GLY A 155 -7.25 1.12 -15.41
N ASN A 156 -7.67 0.78 -16.63
CA ASN A 156 -8.02 -0.59 -17.00
C ASN A 156 -6.82 -1.54 -16.88
N SER A 157 -5.63 -1.12 -17.31
CA SER A 157 -4.41 -1.92 -17.18
C SER A 157 -4.05 -2.20 -15.71
N ILE A 158 -4.08 -1.16 -14.87
CA ILE A 158 -3.85 -1.26 -13.43
C ILE A 158 -4.86 -2.22 -12.80
N PHE A 159 -6.15 -2.03 -13.08
CA PHE A 159 -7.19 -2.88 -12.51
C PHE A 159 -7.10 -4.33 -12.99
N THR A 160 -6.80 -4.55 -14.27
CA THR A 160 -6.65 -5.92 -14.82
C THR A 160 -5.49 -6.67 -14.19
N LYS A 161 -4.37 -5.98 -13.91
CA LYS A 161 -3.18 -6.60 -13.30
C LYS A 161 -3.31 -6.80 -11.79
N SER A 162 -3.89 -5.82 -11.10
CA SER A 162 -3.90 -5.79 -9.63
C SER A 162 -5.24 -6.15 -9.00
N GLY A 163 -6.35 -6.05 -9.73
CA GLY A 163 -7.71 -6.07 -9.20
C GLY A 163 -7.99 -4.97 -8.17
N ASN A 164 -7.23 -3.89 -8.20
CA ASN A 164 -7.22 -2.83 -7.20
C ASN A 164 -7.09 -1.45 -7.88
N GLY A 165 -6.73 -0.41 -7.13
CA GLY A 165 -6.48 0.91 -7.74
C GLY A 165 -5.24 1.62 -7.22
N ILE A 166 -5.39 2.91 -6.92
CA ILE A 166 -4.28 3.86 -6.90
C ILE A 166 -4.27 4.77 -5.67
N VAL A 167 -3.06 5.18 -5.29
CA VAL A 167 -2.81 6.42 -4.55
C VAL A 167 -1.90 7.29 -5.42
N TYR A 168 -2.40 8.42 -5.90
CA TYR A 168 -1.75 9.18 -6.97
C TYR A 168 -1.59 10.65 -6.60
N ASN A 169 -0.38 11.06 -6.23
CA ASN A 169 -0.04 12.44 -5.88
C ASN A 169 0.11 13.34 -7.12
N GLY A 170 -0.98 13.50 -7.87
CA GLY A 170 -1.05 14.31 -9.09
C GLY A 170 -2.48 14.37 -9.64
N ALA A 171 -2.63 14.93 -10.84
CA ALA A 171 -3.91 14.93 -11.54
C ALA A 171 -4.17 13.60 -12.28
N ILE A 172 -5.44 13.22 -12.38
CA ILE A 172 -5.91 12.16 -13.28
C ILE A 172 -6.85 12.76 -14.34
N ARG A 173 -7.18 11.97 -15.36
CA ARG A 173 -8.12 12.33 -16.43
C ARG A 173 -9.13 11.20 -16.68
N ASP A 174 -10.02 11.39 -17.64
CA ASP A 174 -10.98 10.37 -18.11
C ASP A 174 -11.86 9.76 -17.00
N ILE A 175 -12.33 10.60 -16.06
CA ILE A 175 -13.11 10.17 -14.88
C ILE A 175 -14.31 9.30 -15.27
N SER A 176 -15.01 9.61 -16.37
CA SER A 176 -16.15 8.81 -16.84
C SER A 176 -15.73 7.37 -17.16
N GLY A 177 -14.66 7.18 -17.92
CA GLY A 177 -14.14 5.84 -18.25
C GLY A 177 -13.57 5.12 -17.02
N LEU A 178 -12.95 5.84 -16.09
CA LEU A 178 -12.47 5.25 -14.84
C LEU A 178 -13.62 4.79 -13.92
N LYS A 179 -14.77 5.46 -13.93
CA LYS A 179 -15.98 5.03 -13.20
C LYS A 179 -16.54 3.73 -13.74
N GLU A 180 -16.46 3.50 -15.05
CA GLU A 180 -16.97 2.27 -15.69
C GLU A 180 -16.22 1.00 -15.27
N ILE A 181 -14.99 1.13 -14.75
CA ILE A 181 -14.21 0.01 -14.21
C ILE A 181 -14.85 -0.55 -12.92
N GLY A 182 -15.71 0.22 -12.25
CA GLY A 182 -16.42 -0.18 -11.04
C GLY A 182 -15.47 -0.21 -9.83
N SER A 183 -14.87 -1.35 -9.53
CA SER A 183 -14.08 -1.58 -8.30
C SER A 183 -12.68 -0.95 -8.30
N PHE A 184 -12.41 0.00 -9.20
CA PHE A 184 -11.15 0.75 -9.22
C PHE A 184 -11.13 1.81 -8.12
N THR A 185 -10.68 1.43 -6.93
CA THR A 185 -10.59 2.34 -5.78
C THR A 185 -9.43 3.31 -5.96
N SER A 186 -9.69 4.62 -5.89
CA SER A 186 -8.71 5.65 -6.23
C SER A 186 -8.68 6.76 -5.20
N PHE A 187 -7.46 7.16 -4.84
CA PHE A 187 -7.16 8.35 -4.04
C PHE A 187 -6.18 9.21 -4.85
N PHE A 188 -6.61 10.39 -5.28
CA PHE A 188 -5.80 11.25 -6.16
C PHE A 188 -5.94 12.73 -5.79
N ARG A 189 -5.01 13.59 -6.24
CA ARG A 189 -5.00 15.00 -5.81
C ARG A 189 -5.98 15.89 -6.57
N SER A 190 -6.10 15.70 -7.88
CA SER A 190 -6.92 16.58 -8.71
C SER A 190 -7.33 15.94 -10.03
N TYR A 191 -8.22 16.60 -10.75
CA TYR A 191 -8.59 16.25 -12.11
C TYR A 191 -8.18 17.36 -13.08
N HIS A 192 -7.63 16.99 -14.24
CA HIS A 192 -7.41 17.92 -15.34
C HIS A 192 -7.64 17.20 -16.68
N PRO A 193 -8.30 17.84 -17.68
CA PRO A 193 -8.62 17.18 -18.95
C PRO A 193 -7.42 16.99 -19.89
N SER A 194 -6.25 17.56 -19.58
CA SER A 194 -5.05 17.41 -20.41
C SER A 194 -4.29 16.11 -20.11
N HIS A 195 -3.08 15.95 -20.65
CA HIS A 195 -2.34 14.69 -20.61
C HIS A 195 -0.84 14.87 -20.52
N HIS A 196 -0.17 13.85 -19.96
CA HIS A 196 1.28 13.82 -19.87
C HIS A 196 1.97 13.93 -21.23
N LEU A 197 3.06 14.68 -21.23
CA LEU A 197 3.88 14.99 -22.40
C LEU A 197 5.25 14.35 -22.18
N ASN A 198 5.66 13.50 -23.12
CA ASN A 198 6.78 12.58 -22.96
C ASN A 198 7.87 12.75 -24.03
N LYS A 199 7.89 13.86 -24.75
CA LYS A 199 8.87 14.11 -25.82
C LYS A 199 10.01 14.97 -25.30
N PRO A 200 11.23 14.44 -25.13
CA PRO A 200 12.36 15.21 -24.61
C PRO A 200 12.78 16.39 -25.51
N ASP A 201 12.32 16.45 -26.75
CA ASP A 201 12.71 17.48 -27.73
C ASP A 201 11.74 18.68 -27.81
N GLY A 202 10.87 18.87 -26.81
CA GLY A 202 10.08 20.11 -26.70
C GLY A 202 8.76 19.99 -25.93
N GLU A 203 8.26 18.78 -25.69
CA GLU A 203 6.99 18.52 -25.01
C GLU A 203 7.24 17.47 -23.92
N LEU A 204 8.05 17.81 -22.92
CA LEU A 204 8.34 16.96 -21.77
C LEU A 204 7.89 17.65 -20.50
N ASN A 205 7.05 16.99 -19.71
CA ASN A 205 6.59 17.55 -18.45
C ASN A 205 6.98 16.73 -17.22
N THR A 206 7.18 15.42 -17.35
CA THR A 206 7.62 14.55 -16.25
C THR A 206 8.72 13.58 -16.67
N THR A 207 9.56 13.19 -15.72
CA THR A 207 10.56 12.13 -15.87
C THR A 207 10.39 11.14 -14.72
N LEU A 208 10.26 9.85 -15.02
CA LEU A 208 10.27 8.79 -14.00
C LEU A 208 11.71 8.60 -13.53
N ILE A 209 11.95 8.67 -12.22
CA ILE A 209 13.30 8.49 -11.64
C ILE A 209 13.37 7.33 -10.65
N GLY A 210 12.22 6.80 -10.22
CA GLY A 210 12.14 5.75 -9.23
C GLY A 210 11.02 4.77 -9.51
N ILE A 211 11.35 3.48 -9.52
CA ILE A 211 10.41 2.36 -9.56
C ILE A 211 10.70 1.49 -8.33
N ASN A 212 9.68 1.21 -7.52
CA ASN A 212 9.86 0.53 -6.24
C ASN A 212 10.97 1.19 -5.38
N THR A 213 11.13 2.51 -5.44
CA THR A 213 12.03 3.23 -4.53
C THR A 213 11.25 3.74 -3.32
N PRO A 214 11.90 3.97 -2.15
CA PRO A 214 11.30 4.74 -1.07
C PRO A 214 10.72 6.04 -1.62
N THR A 215 9.43 6.28 -1.35
CA THR A 215 8.65 7.35 -1.94
C THR A 215 7.95 8.13 -0.84
N ARG A 216 7.77 9.44 -1.03
CA ARG A 216 7.00 10.25 -0.10
C ARG A 216 5.60 10.51 -0.66
N ILE A 217 4.57 10.24 0.13
CA ILE A 217 3.18 10.59 -0.19
C ILE A 217 2.64 11.47 0.94
N GLY A 218 2.48 12.77 0.67
CA GLY A 218 2.22 13.75 1.74
C GLY A 218 3.39 13.80 2.72
N MET A 219 3.13 13.46 3.99
CA MET A 219 4.17 13.33 5.02
C MET A 219 4.64 11.88 5.23
N ALA A 220 3.94 10.90 4.64
CA ALA A 220 4.27 9.50 4.82
C ALA A 220 5.45 9.08 3.94
N THR A 221 6.38 8.35 4.53
CA THR A 221 7.35 7.55 3.79
C THR A 221 6.72 6.21 3.46
N VAL A 222 6.73 5.86 2.19
CA VAL A 222 6.19 4.61 1.65
C VAL A 222 7.35 3.79 1.12
N ILE A 223 7.48 2.57 1.65
CA ILE A 223 8.41 1.57 1.16
C ILE A 223 7.62 0.56 0.29
N PRO A 224 8.16 0.08 -0.83
CA PRO A 224 7.49 -0.95 -1.63
C PRO A 224 7.15 -2.19 -0.78
N GLY A 225 5.92 -2.65 -0.88
CA GLY A 225 5.38 -3.74 -0.06
C GLY A 225 4.72 -3.30 1.26
N ASP A 226 4.80 -2.02 1.64
CA ASP A 226 3.93 -1.47 2.70
C ASP A 226 2.46 -1.72 2.36
N ILE A 227 1.63 -1.94 3.38
CA ILE A 227 0.19 -2.04 3.20
C ILE A 227 -0.40 -0.64 3.11
N VAL A 228 -1.04 -0.36 1.99
CA VAL A 228 -1.89 0.82 1.81
C VAL A 228 -3.26 0.50 2.38
N LEU A 229 -3.78 1.35 3.26
CA LEU A 229 -5.18 1.36 3.69
C LEU A 229 -5.76 2.74 3.40
N GLY A 230 -6.62 2.83 2.39
CA GLY A 230 -7.33 4.04 2.01
C GLY A 230 -8.83 3.90 2.24
N ARG A 231 -9.41 4.84 2.99
CA ARG A 231 -10.85 4.94 3.27
C ARG A 231 -11.16 6.31 3.84
N ASP A 232 -12.44 6.70 3.84
CA ASP A 232 -12.91 7.90 4.55
C ASP A 232 -12.12 9.19 4.18
N GLY A 233 -11.67 9.31 2.92
CA GLY A 233 -10.89 10.44 2.42
C GLY A 233 -9.40 10.48 2.81
N GLY A 234 -8.93 9.51 3.59
CA GLY A 234 -7.54 9.39 4.04
C GLY A 234 -6.85 8.11 3.56
N VAL A 235 -5.53 8.12 3.59
CA VAL A 235 -4.68 6.97 3.30
C VAL A 235 -3.63 6.82 4.40
N ILE A 236 -3.48 5.61 4.94
CA ILE A 236 -2.42 5.25 5.87
C ILE A 236 -1.53 4.15 5.28
N PHE A 237 -0.23 4.27 5.49
CA PHE A 237 0.79 3.34 4.99
C PHE A 237 1.39 2.54 6.15
N ILE A 238 1.08 1.25 6.21
CA ILE A 238 1.41 0.37 7.31
C ILE A 238 2.64 -0.47 6.92
N PRO A 239 3.77 -0.37 7.66
CA PRO A 239 4.92 -1.24 7.44
C PRO A 239 4.50 -2.72 7.49
N PRO A 240 5.03 -3.58 6.61
CA PRO A 240 4.51 -4.94 6.41
C PRO A 240 4.62 -5.82 7.65
N HIS A 241 5.67 -5.62 8.47
CA HIS A 241 5.87 -6.34 9.73
C HIS A 241 4.84 -5.95 10.82
N LEU A 242 4.15 -4.82 10.67
CA LEU A 242 3.08 -4.37 11.58
C LEU A 242 1.68 -4.72 11.08
N ALA A 243 1.52 -5.18 9.83
CA ALA A 243 0.21 -5.41 9.22
C ALA A 243 -0.67 -6.37 10.03
N GLU A 244 -0.10 -7.48 10.50
CA GLU A 244 -0.85 -8.44 11.34
C GLU A 244 -1.21 -7.85 12.70
N LYS A 245 -0.29 -7.10 13.32
CA LYS A 245 -0.56 -6.42 14.60
C LYS A 245 -1.73 -5.44 14.47
N VAL A 246 -1.75 -4.65 13.41
CA VAL A 246 -2.84 -3.71 13.11
C VAL A 246 -4.18 -4.45 13.01
N VAL A 247 -4.23 -5.53 12.22
CA VAL A 247 -5.44 -6.33 12.05
C VAL A 247 -5.91 -6.93 13.37
N LYS A 248 -5.03 -7.57 14.13
CA LYS A 248 -5.38 -8.19 15.42
C LYS A 248 -5.90 -7.15 16.42
N VAL A 249 -5.29 -5.98 16.49
CA VAL A 249 -5.76 -4.90 17.38
C VAL A 249 -7.14 -4.40 16.96
N SER A 250 -7.36 -4.13 15.67
CA SER A 250 -8.67 -3.73 15.14
C SER A 250 -9.76 -4.76 15.45
N GLU A 251 -9.46 -6.06 15.33
CA GLU A 251 -10.41 -7.11 15.67
C GLU A 251 -10.82 -7.09 17.15
N VAL A 252 -9.89 -6.82 18.06
CA VAL A 252 -10.19 -6.64 19.49
C VAL A 252 -11.08 -5.43 19.73
N VAL A 253 -10.71 -4.28 19.15
CA VAL A 253 -11.45 -3.02 19.30
C VAL A 253 -12.87 -3.23 18.79
N ARG A 254 -13.04 -3.77 17.59
CA ARG A 254 -14.33 -4.07 16.99
C ARG A 254 -15.21 -4.95 17.87
N LEU A 255 -14.66 -6.02 18.44
CA LEU A 255 -15.41 -6.89 19.36
C LEU A 255 -15.86 -6.13 20.61
N ARG A 256 -14.97 -5.32 21.18
CA ARG A 256 -15.28 -4.50 22.35
C ARG A 256 -16.36 -3.46 22.05
N ASP A 257 -16.30 -2.81 20.89
CA ASP A 257 -17.28 -1.84 20.45
C ASP A 257 -18.64 -2.50 20.19
N MET A 258 -18.67 -3.65 19.52
CA MET A 258 -19.91 -4.42 19.31
C MET A 258 -20.59 -4.76 20.63
N PHE A 259 -19.83 -5.26 21.61
CA PHE A 259 -20.33 -5.54 22.95
C PHE A 259 -20.78 -4.28 23.69
N GLY A 260 -19.96 -3.23 23.69
CA GLY A 260 -20.26 -1.97 24.35
C GLY A 260 -21.56 -1.37 23.81
N HIS A 261 -21.69 -1.26 22.48
CA HIS A 261 -22.91 -0.79 21.83
C HIS A 261 -24.13 -1.65 22.16
N LEU A 262 -23.98 -2.98 22.23
CA LEU A 262 -25.06 -3.87 22.64
C LEU A 262 -25.51 -3.59 24.07
N ARG A 263 -24.58 -3.57 25.04
CA ARG A 263 -24.91 -3.34 26.45
C ARG A 263 -25.45 -1.94 26.73
N LEU A 264 -25.02 -0.94 25.98
CA LEU A 264 -25.58 0.41 26.04
C LEU A 264 -27.02 0.44 25.54
N ARG A 265 -27.34 -0.23 24.43
CA ARG A 265 -28.73 -0.34 23.92
C ARG A 265 -29.64 -1.09 24.88
N GLU A 266 -29.11 -2.10 25.57
CA GLU A 266 -29.81 -2.83 26.63
C GLU A 266 -29.90 -2.05 27.95
N GLN A 267 -29.26 -0.88 28.04
CA GLN A 267 -29.17 -0.06 29.26
C GLN A 267 -28.56 -0.80 30.46
N LYS A 268 -27.77 -1.85 30.21
CA LYS A 268 -27.10 -2.64 31.26
C LYS A 268 -25.94 -1.87 31.91
N TYR A 269 -25.23 -1.10 31.10
CA TYR A 269 -24.12 -0.25 31.53
C TYR A 269 -24.31 1.19 31.03
N THR A 270 -23.68 2.15 31.70
CA THR A 270 -23.68 3.56 31.30
C THR A 270 -22.56 3.86 30.29
N PRO A 271 -22.67 4.95 29.52
CA PRO A 271 -21.60 5.39 28.62
C PRO A 271 -20.25 5.54 29.32
N GLY A 272 -20.22 6.14 30.51
CA GLY A 272 -18.98 6.34 31.28
C GLY A 272 -18.31 5.04 31.74
N GLN A 273 -19.08 3.96 31.92
CA GLN A 273 -18.52 2.64 32.24
C GLN A 273 -17.92 1.96 31.01
N ILE A 274 -18.51 2.14 29.83
CA ILE A 274 -18.06 1.51 28.59
C ILE A 274 -16.88 2.25 27.94
N ASP A 275 -16.87 3.59 28.02
CA ASP A 275 -15.84 4.45 27.41
C ASP A 275 -14.57 4.60 28.29
N SER A 276 -14.49 3.87 29.40
CA SER A 276 -13.35 3.86 30.29
C SER A 276 -12.76 2.45 30.44
N ARG A 277 -11.72 2.30 31.27
CA ARG A 277 -11.20 0.98 31.61
C ARG A 277 -12.31 0.15 32.26
N TRP A 278 -12.70 -0.94 31.60
CA TRP A 278 -13.75 -1.83 32.09
C TRP A 278 -13.38 -2.46 33.43
N SER A 279 -14.36 -2.56 34.31
CA SER A 279 -14.24 -3.30 35.57
C SER A 279 -14.19 -4.81 35.31
N ASP A 280 -13.76 -5.58 36.30
CA ASP A 280 -13.72 -7.05 36.20
C ASP A 280 -15.10 -7.66 35.91
N GLU A 281 -16.18 -7.00 36.36
CA GLU A 281 -17.55 -7.41 36.06
C GLU A 281 -17.86 -7.30 34.56
N ILE A 282 -17.52 -6.16 33.95
CA ILE A 282 -17.74 -5.91 32.53
C ILE A 282 -16.83 -6.82 31.70
N GLU A 283 -15.58 -7.04 32.12
CA GLU A 283 -14.65 -7.94 31.42
C GLU A 283 -15.13 -9.41 31.46
N LYS A 284 -15.74 -9.86 32.57
CA LYS A 284 -16.39 -11.19 32.65
C LYS A 284 -17.61 -11.28 31.74
N ASP A 285 -18.44 -10.24 31.71
CA ASP A 285 -19.62 -10.20 30.84
C ASP A 285 -19.24 -10.22 29.35
N PHE A 286 -18.23 -9.44 28.97
CA PHE A 286 -17.70 -9.44 27.60
C PHE A 286 -17.17 -10.82 27.20
N SER A 287 -16.41 -11.47 28.07
CA SER A 287 -15.87 -12.80 27.78
C SER A 287 -16.96 -13.88 27.70
N LYS A 288 -18.00 -13.78 28.51
CA LYS A 288 -19.19 -14.63 28.35
C LYS A 288 -19.85 -14.37 26.99
N TRP A 289 -20.06 -13.10 26.64
CA TRP A 289 -20.65 -12.71 25.36
C TRP A 289 -19.84 -13.23 24.17
N LEU A 290 -18.49 -13.18 24.22
CA LEU A 290 -17.62 -13.75 23.19
C LEU A 290 -17.82 -15.26 23.01
N ASN A 291 -17.92 -16.02 24.10
CA ASN A 291 -18.15 -17.47 24.04
C ASN A 291 -19.55 -17.78 23.47
N ASP A 292 -20.57 -17.07 23.93
CA ASP A 292 -21.96 -17.28 23.54
C ASP A 292 -22.20 -16.97 22.04
N HIS A 293 -21.35 -16.12 21.42
CA HIS A 293 -21.53 -15.64 20.04
C HIS A 293 -20.36 -16.01 19.11
N ILE A 294 -19.44 -16.89 19.52
CA ILE A 294 -18.19 -17.16 18.80
C ILE A 294 -18.38 -17.50 17.30
N ASP A 295 -19.50 -18.12 16.94
CA ASP A 295 -19.82 -18.53 15.57
C ASP A 295 -20.43 -17.41 14.70
N GLN A 296 -20.78 -16.27 15.29
CA GLN A 296 -21.51 -15.16 14.64
C GLN A 296 -20.66 -13.89 14.50
N LEU A 297 -19.48 -13.85 15.14
CA LEU A 297 -18.65 -12.65 15.22
C LEU A 297 -17.80 -12.45 13.95
N PRO A 298 -17.55 -11.19 13.53
CA PRO A 298 -16.81 -10.86 12.31
C PRO A 298 -15.28 -10.94 12.50
N VAL A 299 -14.83 -11.89 13.31
CA VAL A 299 -13.42 -12.13 13.68
C VAL A 299 -13.17 -13.64 13.67
N PRO A 300 -12.02 -14.12 13.18
CA PRO A 300 -11.70 -15.56 13.19
C PRO A 300 -11.81 -16.17 14.60
N LYS A 301 -12.33 -17.40 14.69
CA LYS A 301 -12.56 -18.08 15.98
C LYS A 301 -11.26 -18.26 16.75
N GLU A 302 -10.18 -18.55 16.04
CA GLU A 302 -8.84 -18.74 16.60
C GLU A 302 -8.35 -17.47 17.30
N GLN A 303 -8.65 -16.30 16.71
CA GLN A 303 -8.32 -15.00 17.31
C GLN A 303 -9.16 -14.74 18.57
N ILE A 304 -10.46 -15.04 18.54
CA ILE A 304 -11.33 -14.91 19.73
C ILE A 304 -10.83 -15.81 20.87
N GLN A 305 -10.42 -17.04 20.54
CA GLN A 305 -9.84 -17.97 21.52
C GLN A 305 -8.50 -17.48 22.07
N GLU A 306 -7.64 -16.88 21.24
CA GLU A 306 -6.40 -16.24 21.69
C GLU A 306 -6.67 -15.10 22.69
N LEU A 307 -7.69 -14.29 22.43
CA LEU A 307 -8.11 -13.20 23.32
C LEU A 307 -8.65 -13.72 24.65
N LEU A 308 -9.45 -14.78 24.64
CA LEU A 308 -9.96 -15.41 25.86
C LEU A 308 -8.82 -16.03 26.71
N LYS A 309 -7.73 -16.50 26.09
CA LYS A 309 -6.57 -17.07 26.81
C LYS A 309 -5.68 -16.02 27.47
N THR A 310 -5.50 -14.87 26.82
CA THR A 310 -4.61 -13.79 27.31
C THR A 310 -5.23 -12.97 28.44
N ARG A 311 -6.53 -13.13 28.68
CA ARG A 311 -7.27 -12.49 29.78
C ARG A 311 -7.28 -13.42 30.99
N THR A 312 -6.17 -13.40 31.75
CA THR A 312 -6.12 -13.98 33.10
C THR A 312 -7.08 -13.22 34.01
N TRP A 313 -8.04 -13.93 34.59
CA TRP A 313 -9.12 -13.43 35.46
C TRP A 313 -8.66 -13.16 36.89
#